data_AF-A0A1I4D0I1-F1
#
_entry.id   AF-A0A1I4D0I1-F1
#
_cell.length_a   1.000
_cell.length_b   1.000
_cell.length_c   1.000
_cell.angle_alpha   90.00
_cell.angle_beta   90.00
_cell.angle_gamma   90.00
#
_symmetry.space_group_name_H-M   'P 1'
#
loop_
_entity.id
_entity.type
_entity.pdbx_description
1 polymer ?
#
loop_
_entity_poly.entity_id
_entity_poly.type
_entity_poly.pdbx_seq_one_letter_code
_entity_poly.pdbx_strand_id
1 'polypeptide(L)' 'MTGVWYWMTQNGPGTMTSHNAIVNGAGFGETIRSINGRLECDGGNPRQVQSRINAYQRFAQILRVAPGDNLGC' A
#
# COMPACT_ATOMS: atom_id res chain seq x y z
N MET A 1 -12.93 15.41 2.44
CA MET A 1 -11.46 15.52 2.36
C MET A 1 -10.85 14.85 3.59
N THR A 2 -10.46 13.58 3.50
CA THR A 2 -9.85 12.83 4.62
C THR A 2 -8.75 11.86 4.17
N GLY A 3 -8.59 11.60 2.86
CA GLY A 3 -7.64 10.63 2.33
C GLY A 3 -6.17 10.96 2.63
N VAL A 4 -5.77 12.23 2.46
CA VAL A 4 -4.39 12.68 2.77
C VAL A 4 -4.12 12.57 4.27
N TRP A 5 -5.08 12.95 5.12
CA TRP A 5 -4.94 12.79 6.58
C TRP A 5 -4.70 11.33 6.97
N TYR A 6 -5.47 10.40 6.41
CA TYR A 6 -5.27 8.97 6.66
C TYR A 6 -3.88 8.53 6.22
N TRP A 7 -3.49 8.87 5.00
CA TRP A 7 -2.20 8.50 4.41
C TRP A 7 -0.99 8.98 5.24
N MET A 8 -1.08 10.18 5.79
CA MET A 8 0.02 10.82 6.52
C MET A 8 0.07 10.43 8.00
N THR A 9 -1.05 10.05 8.63
CA THR A 9 -1.13 9.95 10.11
C THR A 9 -1.61 8.62 10.65
N GLN A 10 -2.29 7.80 9.84
CA GLN A 10 -2.94 6.59 10.32
C GLN A 10 -2.14 5.35 9.94
N ASN A 11 -1.92 4.48 10.92
CA ASN A 11 -1.32 3.16 10.69
C ASN A 11 -2.38 2.10 10.34
N GLY A 12 -3.66 2.36 10.62
CA GLY A 12 -4.73 1.38 10.45
C GLY A 12 -4.40 0.03 11.13
N PRO A 13 -4.57 -1.12 10.44
CA PRO A 13 -4.16 -2.43 10.96
C PRO A 13 -2.68 -2.78 10.68
N GLY A 14 -1.89 -1.86 10.12
CA GLY A 14 -0.45 -2.00 9.91
C GLY A 14 0.39 -1.49 11.09
N THR A 15 1.70 -1.42 10.89
CA THR A 15 2.67 -0.99 11.91
C THR A 15 3.21 0.43 11.68
N MET A 16 2.94 1.02 10.51
CA MET A 16 3.42 2.35 10.12
C MET A 16 2.41 3.07 9.22
N THR A 17 2.61 4.36 8.95
CA THR A 17 1.75 5.10 8.02
C THR A 17 2.05 4.72 6.58
N SER A 18 1.06 4.84 5.69
CA SER A 18 1.26 4.61 4.26
C SER A 18 2.32 5.55 3.67
N HIS A 19 2.41 6.80 4.17
CA HIS A 19 3.49 7.70 3.79
C HIS A 19 4.87 7.15 4.15
N ASN A 20 5.07 6.73 5.40
CA ASN A 20 6.34 6.19 5.88
C ASN A 20 6.74 4.90 5.14
N ALA A 21 5.77 4.06 4.79
CA ALA A 21 6.02 2.84 4.03
C ALA A 21 6.69 3.10 2.67
N ILE A 22 6.28 4.19 1.98
CA ILE A 22 6.85 4.57 0.69
C ILE A 22 8.17 5.30 0.86
N VAL A 23 8.24 6.34 1.70
CA VAL A 23 9.46 7.18 1.79
C VAL A 23 10.64 6.48 2.45
N ASN A 24 10.39 5.50 3.32
CA ASN A 24 11.45 4.70 3.96
C ASN A 24 11.75 3.38 3.23
N GLY A 25 11.10 3.12 2.10
CA GLY A 25 11.34 1.91 1.29
C GLY A 25 10.86 0.60 1.91
N ALA A 26 9.89 0.63 2.85
CA ALA A 26 9.27 -0.59 3.37
C ALA A 26 8.44 -1.32 2.29
N GLY A 27 7.90 -0.57 1.32
CA GLY A 27 7.23 -1.09 0.13
C GLY A 27 5.73 -0.81 0.09
N PHE A 28 5.13 -1.05 -1.07
CA PHE A 28 3.70 -0.78 -1.29
C PHE A 28 2.79 -1.73 -0.48
N GLY A 29 3.26 -2.94 -0.15
CA GLY A 29 2.50 -3.92 0.64
C GLY A 29 2.12 -3.38 2.03
N GLU A 30 3.00 -2.62 2.67
CA GLU A 30 2.71 -1.99 3.97
C GLU A 30 1.63 -0.90 3.87
N THR A 31 1.46 -0.27 2.70
CA THR A 31 0.34 0.65 2.47
C THR A 31 -0.99 -0.10 2.41
N ILE A 32 -1.02 -1.26 1.75
CA ILE A 32 -2.20 -2.14 1.71
C ILE A 32 -2.52 -2.62 3.13
N ARG A 33 -1.49 -3.03 3.87
CA ARG A 33 -1.61 -3.46 5.27
C ARG A 33 -2.22 -2.37 6.14
N SER A 34 -1.78 -1.13 5.97
CA SER A 34 -2.27 0.02 6.76
C SER A 34 -3.66 0.51 6.35
N ILE A 35 -4.17 0.15 5.16
CA ILE A 35 -5.50 0.54 4.70
C ILE A 35 -6.55 -0.52 5.05
N ASN A 36 -6.29 -1.79 4.75
CA ASN A 36 -7.24 -2.88 5.00
C ASN A 36 -6.57 -4.24 5.24
N GLY A 37 -5.36 -4.22 5.82
CA GLY A 37 -4.54 -5.42 5.96
C GLY A 37 -5.19 -6.56 6.72
N ARG A 38 -6.04 -6.27 7.71
CA ARG A 38 -6.74 -7.28 8.50
C ARG A 38 -7.64 -8.20 7.67
N LEU A 39 -8.16 -7.72 6.54
CA LEU A 39 -9.07 -8.48 5.67
C LEU A 39 -8.40 -8.96 4.38
N GLU A 40 -7.33 -8.28 3.95
CA GLU A 40 -6.73 -8.51 2.62
C GLU A 40 -5.37 -9.20 2.68
N CYS A 41 -4.50 -8.85 3.64
CA CYS A 41 -3.14 -9.39 3.74
C CYS A 41 -3.13 -10.80 4.35
N ASP A 42 -1.96 -11.44 4.33
CA ASP A 42 -1.66 -12.74 4.94
C ASP A 42 -2.60 -13.86 4.44
N GLY A 43 -3.00 -13.75 3.17
CA GLY A 43 -3.91 -14.69 2.50
C GLY A 43 -5.40 -14.41 2.71
N GLY A 44 -5.77 -13.31 3.39
CA GLY A 44 -7.18 -12.95 3.62
C GLY A 44 -7.95 -12.70 2.33
N ASN A 45 -7.39 -11.90 1.41
CA ASN A 45 -7.95 -11.71 0.08
C ASN A 45 -6.88 -11.44 -0.99
N PRO A 46 -6.22 -12.50 -1.50
CA PRO A 46 -5.13 -12.36 -2.48
C PRO A 46 -5.54 -11.64 -3.77
N ARG A 47 -6.81 -11.77 -4.19
CA ARG A 47 -7.31 -11.10 -5.40
C ARG A 47 -7.36 -9.58 -5.23
N GLN A 48 -7.75 -9.11 -4.04
CA GLN A 48 -7.79 -7.67 -3.76
C GLN A 48 -6.39 -7.08 -3.62
N VAL A 49 -5.47 -7.80 -2.97
CA VAL A 49 -4.05 -7.41 -2.94
C VAL A 49 -3.51 -7.27 -4.37
N GLN A 50 -3.71 -8.27 -5.22
CA GLN A 50 -3.24 -8.22 -6.61
C GLN A 50 -3.90 -7.07 -7.40
N SER A 51 -5.19 -6.82 -7.19
CA SER A 51 -5.90 -5.68 -7.81
C SER A 51 -5.26 -4.34 -7.43
N ARG A 52 -4.88 -4.15 -6.16
CA ARG A 52 -4.17 -2.94 -5.69
C ARG A 52 -2.79 -2.83 -6.30
N ILE A 53 -2.03 -3.93 -6.34
CA ILE A 53 -0.70 -3.96 -6.95
C ILE A 53 -0.78 -3.56 -8.43
N ASN A 54 -1.72 -4.13 -9.18
CA ASN A 54 -1.92 -3.83 -10.60
C ASN A 54 -2.24 -2.35 -10.82
N ALA A 55 -3.11 -1.77 -10.00
CA ALA A 55 -3.44 -0.34 -10.07
C ALA A 55 -2.23 0.54 -9.76
N TYR A 56 -1.46 0.19 -8.73
CA TYR A 56 -0.24 0.90 -8.35
C TYR A 56 0.83 0.84 -9.44
N GLN A 57 1.08 -0.33 -10.01
CA GLN A 57 2.03 -0.51 -11.13
C GLN A 57 1.59 0.31 -12.35
N ARG A 58 0.29 0.35 -12.67
CA ARG A 58 -0.23 1.19 -13.74
C ARG A 58 0.02 2.66 -13.48
N PHE A 59 -0.21 3.15 -12.26
CA PHE A 59 0.07 4.54 -11.90
C PHE A 59 1.57 4.86 -11.94
N ALA A 60 2.42 3.98 -11.42
CA ALA A 60 3.87 4.11 -11.50
C ALA A 60 4.35 4.19 -12.96
N GLN A 61 3.80 3.36 -13.84
CA GLN A 61 4.08 3.38 -15.28
C GLN A 61 3.68 4.71 -15.93
N ILE A 62 2.47 5.22 -15.63
CA ILE A 62 1.99 6.52 -16.14
C ILE A 62 2.93 7.65 -15.70
N LEU A 63 3.37 7.62 -14.44
CA LEU A 63 4.26 8.62 -13.86
C LEU A 63 5.75 8.39 -14.21
N ARG A 64 6.07 7.30 -14.91
CA ARG A 64 7.44 6.88 -15.29
C ARG A 64 8.38 6.76 -14.09
N VAL A 65 7.88 6.23 -12.98
CA VAL A 65 8.65 5.92 -11.78
C VAL A 65 8.69 4.42 -11.55
N ALA A 66 9.76 3.92 -10.91
CA ALA A 66 9.80 2.53 -10.50
C ALA A 66 8.80 2.31 -9.34
N PRO A 67 7.98 1.24 -9.37
CA PRO A 67 7.04 0.95 -8.28
C PRO A 67 7.75 0.52 -6.98
N GLY A 68 9.02 0.12 -7.06
CA GLY A 68 9.79 -0.40 -5.93
C GLY A 68 9.50 -1.87 -5.64
N ASP A 69 10.03 -2.35 -4.52
CA ASP A 69 9.93 -3.73 -4.05
C ASP A 69 8.82 -3.90 -2.99
N ASN A 70 8.64 -5.14 -2.51
CA ASN A 70 7.67 -5.48 -1.45
C ASN A 70 6.25 -4.97 -1.73
N LEU A 71 5.75 -5.25 -2.94
CA LEU A 71 4.45 -4.73 -3.40
C LEU A 71 3.26 -5.42 -2.74
N GLY A 72 3.44 -6.65 -2.26
CA GLY A 72 2.39 -7.46 -1.67
C GLY A 72 2.45 -7.55 -0.15
N CYS A 73 1.31 -7.92 0.41
CA CYS A 73 1.07 -8.45 1.73
C CYS A 73 0.08 -9.62 1.57
#